data_AF-I2MT32-F1
#
_entry.id   AF-I2MT32-F1
#
_cell.length_a   1.000
_cell.length_b   1.000
_cell.length_c   1.000
_cell.angle_alpha   90.00
_cell.angle_beta   90.00
_cell.angle_gamma   90.00
#
_symmetry.space_group_name_H-M   'P 1'
#
loop_
_entity.id
_entity.type
_entity.pdbx_description
1 polymer ?
#
loop_
_entity_poly.entity_id
_entity_poly.type
_entity_poly.pdbx_seq_one_letter_code
_entity_poly.pdbx_strand_id
1 'polypeptide(L)' 'MSSTTYWHWTIAFDDPSTGERITFEGESIGPANATTDAVLLNLTPDLNTEVQRRYGSGYSIENLSPVCQIEQK' A
#
# COMPACT_ATOMS: atom_id res chain seq x y z
N MET A 1 -8.68 10.41 25.76
CA MET A 1 -9.46 10.40 24.51
C MET A 1 -8.56 9.79 23.46
N SER A 2 -8.86 8.57 23.02
CA SER A 2 -8.08 7.91 21.98
C SER A 2 -8.50 8.52 20.64
N SER A 3 -7.76 9.51 20.17
CA SER A 3 -8.01 10.10 18.86
C SER A 3 -7.59 9.07 17.82
N THR A 4 -8.56 8.56 17.08
CA THR A 4 -8.30 7.71 15.92
C THR A 4 -8.10 8.61 14.71
N THR A 5 -7.19 8.24 13.82
CA THR A 5 -6.86 8.97 12.61
C THR A 5 -7.17 8.14 11.39
N TYR A 6 -7.77 8.80 10.40
CA TYR A 6 -8.07 8.20 9.11
C TYR A 6 -6.93 8.49 8.15
N TRP A 7 -6.55 7.46 7.40
CA TRP A 7 -5.50 7.53 6.40
C TRP A 7 -6.09 7.09 5.07
N HIS A 8 -5.85 7.87 4.03
CA HIS A 8 -6.08 7.48 2.66
C HIS A 8 -4.74 7.13 2.03
N TRP A 9 -4.65 5.99 1.36
CA TRP A 9 -3.42 5.56 0.71
C TRP A 9 -3.69 5.19 -0.74
N THR A 10 -2.71 5.47 -1.58
CA THR A 10 -2.68 5.16 -3.00
C THR A 10 -1.30 4.62 -3.33
N ILE A 11 -1.25 3.40 -3.87
CA ILE A 11 -0.01 2.70 -4.20
C ILE A 11 -0.08 2.30 -5.66
N ALA A 12 0.84 2.83 -6.45
CA ALA A 12 0.86 2.62 -7.89
C ALA A 12 2.19 2.07 -8.36
N PHE A 13 2.15 1.04 -9.20
CA PHE A 13 3.33 0.43 -9.82
C PHE A 13 3.04 0.03 -11.25
N ASP A 14 4.08 -0.19 -12.04
CA ASP A 14 3.93 -0.59 -13.43
C ASP A 14 3.95 -2.12 -13.53
N ASP A 15 2.98 -2.69 -14.24
CA ASP A 15 2.81 -4.12 -14.43
C ASP A 15 4.05 -4.67 -15.17
N PRO A 16 4.77 -5.64 -14.62
CA PRO A 16 5.99 -6.16 -15.22
C PRO A 16 5.75 -6.94 -16.51
N SER A 17 4.52 -7.39 -16.76
CA SER A 17 4.12 -8.16 -17.94
C SER A 17 3.55 -7.30 -19.07
N THR A 18 2.80 -6.24 -18.75
CA THR A 18 2.13 -5.38 -19.74
C THR A 18 2.71 -3.97 -19.83
N GLY A 19 3.45 -3.52 -18.82
CA GLY A 19 3.91 -2.14 -18.67
C GLY A 19 2.81 -1.15 -18.28
N GLU A 20 1.59 -1.63 -18.00
CA GLU A 20 0.48 -0.78 -17.60
C GLU A 20 0.60 -0.34 -16.14
N ARG A 21 0.27 0.91 -15.84
CA ARG A 21 0.26 1.39 -14.47
C ARG A 21 -0.95 0.89 -13.72
N ILE A 22 -0.72 0.13 -12.66
CA ILE A 22 -1.74 -0.37 -11.75
C ILE A 22 -1.72 0.48 -10.50
N THR A 23 -2.91 0.85 -10.03
CA THR A 23 -3.10 1.66 -8.82
C THR A 23 -4.02 0.92 -7.87
N PHE A 24 -3.59 0.79 -6.63
CA PHE A 24 -4.39 0.36 -5.50
C PHE A 24 -4.65 1.55 -4.61
N GLU A 25 -5.88 1.68 -4.13
CA GLU A 25 -6.26 2.71 -3.17
C GLU A 25 -7.12 2.11 -2.07
N GLY A 26 -7.07 2.74 -0.91
CA GLY A 26 -7.87 2.32 0.22
C GLY A 26 -7.76 3.26 1.41
N GLU A 27 -8.52 2.92 2.44
CA GLU A 27 -8.56 3.68 3.68
C GLU A 27 -8.08 2.81 4.84
N SER A 28 -7.40 3.43 5.79
CA SER A 28 -6.92 2.75 6.99
C SER A 28 -7.14 3.62 8.21
N ILE A 29 -7.41 2.96 9.33
CA ILE A 29 -7.68 3.61 10.60
C ILE A 29 -6.53 3.26 11.53
N GLY A 30 -5.84 4.30 12.00
CA GLY A 30 -4.68 4.16 12.87
C GLY A 30 -4.81 5.00 14.14
N PRO A 31 -3.95 4.77 15.14
CA PRO A 31 -3.83 5.68 16.26
C PRO A 31 -3.38 7.08 15.80
N ALA A 32 -3.72 8.14 16.53
CA ALA A 32 -3.36 9.52 16.14
C ALA A 32 -1.85 9.82 16.06
N ASN A 33 -1.02 8.97 16.64
CA ASN A 33 0.44 9.04 16.54
C ASN A 33 1.01 8.09 15.49
N ALA A 34 0.18 7.45 14.67
CA ALA A 34 0.65 6.65 13.55
C ALA A 34 1.44 7.55 12.59
N THR A 35 2.58 7.05 12.12
CA THR A 35 3.34 7.68 11.05
C THR A 35 2.97 7.05 9.72
N THR A 36 3.24 7.75 8.63
CA THR A 36 3.11 7.22 7.27
C THR A 36 3.83 5.88 7.11
N ASP A 37 5.04 5.73 7.67
CA ASP A 37 5.80 4.48 7.62
C ASP A 37 5.11 3.33 8.37
N ALA A 38 4.49 3.62 9.52
CA ALA A 38 3.74 2.63 10.28
C ALA A 38 2.48 2.16 9.52
N VAL A 39 1.81 3.08 8.83
CA VAL A 39 0.68 2.74 7.96
C VAL A 39 1.16 1.89 6.78
N LEU A 40 2.24 2.27 6.12
CA LEU A 40 2.80 1.51 5.00
C LEU A 40 3.22 0.10 5.41
N LEU A 41 3.94 -0.05 6.52
CA LEU A 41 4.37 -1.35 7.07
C LEU A 41 3.18 -2.29 7.34
N ASN A 42 2.05 -1.75 7.79
CA ASN A 42 0.83 -2.54 8.01
C ASN A 42 0.15 -2.95 6.70
N LEU A 43 0.28 -2.16 5.63
CA LEU A 43 -0.32 -2.43 4.33
C LEU A 43 0.53 -3.40 3.48
N THR A 44 1.86 -3.38 3.64
CA THR A 44 2.78 -4.17 2.82
C THR A 44 2.43 -5.67 2.75
N PRO A 45 2.05 -6.37 3.84
CA PRO A 45 1.67 -7.79 3.77
C PRO A 45 0.43 -8.06 2.90
N ASP A 46 -0.61 -7.22 3.02
CA ASP A 46 -1.86 -7.38 2.26
C ASP A 46 -1.62 -7.07 0.77
N LEU A 47 -0.85 -6.02 0.48
CA LEU A 47 -0.45 -5.68 -0.89
C LEU A 47 0.41 -6.76 -1.51
N ASN A 48 1.37 -7.31 -0.76
CA ASN A 48 2.18 -8.44 -1.23
C ASN A 48 1.31 -9.65 -1.52
N THR A 49 0.31 -9.93 -0.69
CA THR A 49 -0.62 -11.03 -0.92
C THR A 49 -1.40 -10.83 -2.23
N GLU A 50 -1.88 -9.61 -2.48
CA GLU A 50 -2.61 -9.31 -3.72
C GLU A 50 -1.70 -9.34 -4.96
N VAL A 51 -0.49 -8.79 -4.86
CA VAL A 51 0.53 -8.86 -5.92
C VAL A 51 0.90 -10.32 -6.22
N GLN A 52 1.14 -11.13 -5.19
CA GLN A 52 1.45 -12.55 -5.36
C GLN A 52 0.28 -13.35 -5.93
N ARG A 53 -0.95 -13.01 -5.56
CA ARG A 53 -2.15 -13.61 -6.14
C ARG A 53 -2.26 -13.30 -7.64
N ARG A 54 -1.88 -12.09 -8.05
CA ARG A 54 -1.99 -11.62 -9.44
C ARG A 54 -0.85 -12.11 -10.33
N TYR A 55 0.38 -12.10 -9.83
CA TYR A 55 1.59 -12.35 -10.62
C TYR A 55 2.36 -13.63 -10.22
N GLY A 56 2.08 -14.19 -9.05
CA GLY A 56 2.76 -15.35 -8.49
C GLY A 56 3.66 -15.03 -7.30
N SER A 57 4.05 -16.06 -6.55
CA SER A 57 4.80 -15.97 -5.28
C SER A 57 6.20 -15.32 -5.36
N GLY A 58 6.73 -15.10 -6.56
CA GLY A 58 8.01 -14.42 -6.78
C GLY A 58 7.92 -12.89 -6.81
N TYR A 59 6.70 -12.33 -6.83
CA TYR A 59 6.48 -10.88 -6.89
C TYR A 59 6.24 -10.32 -5.50
N SER A 60 6.80 -9.14 -5.25
CA SER A 60 6.53 -8.32 -4.07
C SER A 60 6.34 -6.88 -4.50
N ILE A 61 5.53 -6.14 -3.75
CA ILE A 61 5.26 -4.74 -4.01
C ILE A 61 6.56 -3.93 -3.98
N GLU A 62 7.49 -4.26 -3.10
CA GLU A 62 8.79 -3.58 -2.95
C GLU A 62 9.68 -3.74 -4.19
N ASN A 63 9.63 -4.90 -4.86
CA ASN A 63 10.40 -5.17 -6.08
C ASN A 63 9.83 -4.43 -7.30
N LEU A 64 8.58 -3.95 -7.23
CA LEU A 64 7.89 -3.27 -8.33
C LEU A 64 8.10 -1.74 -8.31
N SER A 65 9.01 -1.24 -7.48
CA SER A 65 9.30 0.21 -7.33
C SER A 65 8.02 1.05 -7.20
N PRO A 66 7.19 0.78 -6.18
CA PRO A 66 5.87 1.36 -6.07
C PRO A 66 5.99 2.83 -5.69
N VAL A 67 5.12 3.65 -6.26
CA VAL A 67 4.87 5.02 -5.80
C VAL A 67 3.80 4.93 -4.72
N CYS A 68 4.19 5.21 -3.49
CA CYS A 68 3.29 5.22 -2.34
C CYS A 68 2.93 6.66 -1.97
N GLN A 69 1.65 6.99 -2.02
CA GLN A 69 1.09 8.24 -1.52
C GLN A 69 0.16 7.92 -0.37
N ILE A 70 0.44 8.48 0.81
CA ILE A 70 -0.34 8.22 2.02
C ILE A 70 -0.64 9.57 2.67
N GLU A 71 -1.93 9.85 2.82
CA GLU A 71 -2.45 11.13 3.29
C GLU A 71 -3.29 10.92 4.54
N GLN A 72 -3.05 11.75 5.54
CA GLN A 72 -3.87 11.79 6.75
C GLN A 72 -5.13 12.62 6.46
N LYS A 73 -6.30 12.07 6.78
CA LYS A 73 -7.60 12.76 6.74
C LYS A 73 -7.97 13.35 8.10
#